data_AF-A0A2H3B461-F1
#
_entry.id   AF-A0A2H3B461-F1
#
_cell.length_a   1.000
_cell.length_b   1.000
_cell.length_c   1.000
_cell.angle_alpha   90.00
_cell.angle_beta   90.00
_cell.angle_gamma   90.00
#
_symmetry.space_group_name_H-M   'P 1'
#
loop_
_entity.id
_entity.type
_entity.pdbx_description
1 polymer ?
#
loop_
_entity_poly.entity_id
_entity_poly.type
_entity_poly.pdbx_seq_one_letter_code
_entity_poly.pdbx_strand_id
1 'polypeptide(L)'
;MRQTLAGLIPKLDKRDAEIKELEETLAYLKHRRTDLAHSISVYKAYLAPIRRLPVELLCQIFLEACAFGDFPIGEEIRETFQSQSQTALRIASVCSYWRSVSLSFPPLWSV
;
A
#
# COMPACT_ATOMS: atom_id res chain seq x y z
N MET A 1 51.56 -15.31 -28.29
CA MET A 1 50.10 -15.07 -28.40
C MET A 1 49.22 -16.22 -27.92
N ARG A 2 49.41 -17.48 -28.36
CA ARG A 2 48.56 -18.61 -27.89
C ARG A 2 48.70 -18.94 -26.39
N GLN A 3 49.92 -18.94 -25.86
CA GLN A 3 50.18 -19.20 -24.43
C GLN A 3 49.63 -18.13 -23.49
N THR A 4 49.64 -16.86 -23.92
CA THR A 4 49.09 -15.74 -23.15
C THR A 4 47.57 -15.80 -23.05
N LEU A 5 46.89 -16.26 -24.11
CA LEU A 5 45.42 -16.47 -24.09
C LEU A 5 45.02 -17.64 -23.16
N ALA A 6 45.81 -18.72 -23.15
CA ALA A 6 45.53 -19.90 -22.32
C ALA A 6 45.53 -19.60 -20.80
N GLY A 7 46.29 -18.60 -20.34
CA GLY A 7 46.30 -18.18 -18.93
C GLY A 7 45.22 -17.15 -18.57
N LEU A 8 44.58 -16.51 -19.56
CA LEU A 8 43.55 -15.49 -19.35
C LEU A 8 42.14 -16.06 -19.29
N ILE A 9 41.84 -17.10 -20.08
CA ILE A 9 40.55 -17.81 -20.07
C ILE A 9 40.16 -18.29 -18.65
N PRO A 10 40.99 -19.04 -17.91
CA PRO A 10 40.61 -19.51 -16.58
C PRO A 10 40.46 -18.37 -15.55
N LYS A 11 41.13 -17.23 -15.78
CA LYS A 11 40.93 -16.03 -14.94
C LYS A 11 39.59 -15.37 -15.23
N LEU A 12 39.18 -15.32 -16.50
CA LEU A 12 37.86 -14.84 -16.90
C LEU A 12 36.76 -15.77 -16.35
N ASP A 13 36.88 -17.08 -16.54
CA ASP A 13 35.92 -18.06 -16.03
C ASP A 13 35.74 -17.95 -14.51
N LYS A 14 36.85 -17.72 -13.79
CA LYS A 14 36.78 -17.47 -12.34
C LYS A 14 36.03 -16.18 -12.00
N ARG A 15 36.25 -15.10 -12.76
CA ARG A 15 35.54 -13.84 -12.55
C ARG A 15 34.05 -13.98 -12.88
N ASP A 16 33.71 -14.71 -13.94
CA ASP A 16 32.32 -14.95 -14.33
C ASP A 16 31.59 -15.81 -13.31
N ALA A 17 32.26 -16.82 -12.74
CA ALA A 17 31.71 -17.60 -11.63
C ALA A 17 31.47 -16.74 -10.39
N GLU A 18 32.41 -15.87 -10.05
CA GLU A 18 32.30 -14.92 -8.92
C GLU A 18 31.17 -13.91 -9.14
N ILE A 19 31.00 -13.39 -10.36
CA ILE A 19 29.88 -12.53 -10.74
C ILE A 19 28.56 -13.28 -10.55
N LYS A 20 28.46 -14.50 -11.07
CA LYS A 20 27.24 -15.31 -11.00
C LYS A 20 26.82 -15.56 -9.54
N GLU A 21 27.76 -15.94 -8.68
CA GLU A 21 27.49 -16.17 -7.26
C GLU A 21 27.00 -14.90 -6.54
N LEU A 22 27.61 -13.75 -6.85
CA LEU A 22 27.20 -12.46 -6.31
C LEU A 22 25.82 -12.03 -6.83
N GLU A 23 25.50 -12.29 -8.09
CA GLU A 23 24.18 -12.02 -8.68
C GLU A 23 23.08 -12.86 -8.03
N GLU A 24 23.34 -14.15 -7.79
CA GLU A 24 22.42 -15.04 -7.06
C GLU A 24 22.19 -14.53 -5.63
N THR A 25 23.26 -14.15 -4.94
CA THR A 25 23.18 -13.56 -3.59
C THR A 25 22.39 -12.25 -3.59
N LEU A 26 22.63 -11.38 -4.58
CA LEU A 26 21.93 -10.12 -4.73
C LEU A 26 20.42 -10.36 -4.97
N ALA A 27 20.07 -11.32 -5.82
CA ALA A 27 18.69 -11.68 -6.11
C ALA A 27 17.97 -12.17 -4.84
N TYR A 28 18.61 -13.06 -4.08
CA TYR A 28 18.10 -13.54 -2.81
C TYR A 28 17.86 -12.41 -1.79
N LEU A 29 18.86 -11.52 -1.61
CA LEU A 29 18.72 -10.39 -0.69
C LEU A 29 17.64 -9.39 -1.13
N LYS A 30 17.50 -9.14 -2.44
CA LYS A 30 16.42 -8.30 -2.97
C LYS A 30 15.04 -8.89 -2.66
N HIS A 31 14.87 -10.20 -2.83
CA HIS A 31 13.63 -10.89 -2.50
C HIS A 31 13.31 -10.80 -1.00
N ARG A 32 14.29 -11.09 -0.14
CA ARG A 32 14.10 -10.95 1.32
C ARG A 32 13.78 -9.52 1.75
N ARG A 33 14.39 -8.53 1.11
CA ARG A 33 14.08 -7.12 1.35
C ARG A 33 12.63 -6.81 0.98
N THR A 34 12.13 -7.30 -0.15
CA THR A 34 10.73 -7.07 -0.54
C THR A 34 9.75 -7.70 0.44
N ASP A 35 10.04 -8.91 0.93
CA ASP A 35 9.18 -9.61 1.89
C ASP A 35 9.15 -8.89 3.25
N LEU A 36 10.30 -8.41 3.70
CA LEU A 36 10.39 -7.64 4.94
C LEU A 36 9.69 -6.29 4.82
N ALA A 37 9.87 -5.59 3.69
CA ALA A 37 9.18 -4.33 3.42
C ALA A 37 7.65 -4.52 3.40
N HIS A 38 7.17 -5.61 2.80
CA HIS A 38 5.76 -5.98 2.82
C HIS A 38 5.27 -6.22 4.25
N SER A 39 6.00 -7.02 5.03
CA SER A 39 5.68 -7.29 6.44
C SER A 39 5.60 -6.01 7.27
N ILE A 40 6.56 -5.09 7.12
CA ILE A 40 6.57 -3.80 7.80
C ILE A 40 5.34 -2.97 7.41
N SER A 41 4.98 -2.94 6.12
CA SER A 41 3.79 -2.23 5.65
C SER A 41 2.51 -2.77 6.30
N VAL A 42 2.38 -4.09 6.38
CA VAL A 42 1.25 -4.77 7.04
C VAL A 42 1.19 -4.39 8.53
N TYR A 43 2.30 -4.50 9.26
CA TYR A 43 2.34 -4.11 10.68
C TYR A 43 2.02 -2.63 10.90
N LYS A 44 2.56 -1.73 10.07
CA LYS A 44 2.21 -0.29 10.13
C LYS A 44 0.71 -0.07 9.93
N ALA A 45 0.10 -0.79 8.99
CA ALA A 45 -1.34 -0.73 8.77
C ALA A 45 -2.12 -1.23 10.01
N TYR A 46 -1.67 -2.29 10.68
CA TYR A 46 -2.26 -2.76 11.95
C TYR A 46 -2.14 -1.77 13.10
N LEU A 47 -1.01 -1.08 13.19
CA LEU A 47 -0.76 -0.07 14.22
C LEU A 47 -1.33 1.31 13.89
N ALA A 48 -1.98 1.46 12.72
CA ALA A 48 -2.54 2.73 12.31
C ALA A 48 -3.56 3.23 13.36
N PRO A 49 -3.49 4.50 13.79
CA PRO A 49 -4.35 5.05 14.83
C PRO A 49 -5.85 4.81 14.58
N ILE A 50 -6.24 4.80 13.30
CA ILE A 50 -7.63 4.61 12.88
C ILE A 50 -8.21 3.22 13.23
N ARG A 51 -7.35 2.20 13.41
CA ARG A 51 -7.79 0.86 13.88
C ARG A 51 -7.99 0.79 15.39
N ARG A 52 -7.54 1.82 16.13
CA ARG A 52 -7.75 1.94 17.58
C ARG A 52 -9.04 2.68 17.92
N LEU A 53 -9.67 3.29 16.91
CA LEU A 53 -10.94 3.97 17.07
C LEU A 53 -12.05 2.91 17.20
N PRO A 54 -12.93 3.01 18.21
CA PRO A 54 -14.18 2.23 18.26
C PRO A 54 -14.95 2.36 16.95
N VAL A 55 -15.55 1.25 16.50
CA VAL A 55 -16.24 1.20 15.21
C VAL A 55 -17.40 2.21 15.15
N GLU A 56 -18.04 2.48 16.28
CA GLU A 56 -19.14 3.43 16.43
C GLU A 56 -18.69 4.87 16.11
N LEU A 57 -17.53 5.27 16.63
CA LEU A 57 -16.96 6.59 16.34
C LEU A 57 -16.49 6.69 14.89
N LEU A 58 -15.99 5.60 14.32
CA LEU A 58 -15.62 5.57 12.90
C LEU A 58 -16.86 5.72 12.00
N CYS A 59 -17.95 5.02 12.33
CA CYS A 59 -19.23 5.16 11.63
C CYS A 59 -19.81 6.57 11.77
N GLN A 60 -19.71 7.20 12.93
CA GLN A 60 -20.11 8.61 13.10
C GLN A 60 -19.32 9.51 12.17
N ILE A 61 -17.98 9.39 12.13
CA ILE A 61 -17.13 10.16 11.20
C ILE A 61 -17.57 9.93 9.75
N PHE A 62 -17.91 8.70 9.37
CA PHE A 62 -18.38 8.41 8.02
C PHE A 62 -19.72 9.07 7.70
N LEU A 63 -20.67 9.10 8.66
CA LEU A 63 -21.94 9.79 8.49
C LEU A 63 -21.74 11.29 8.33
N GLU A 64 -20.94 11.90 9.20
CA GLU A 64 -20.59 13.32 9.10
C GLU A 64 -19.96 13.58 7.73
N ALA A 65 -18.96 12.78 7.33
CA ALA A 65 -18.29 12.83 6.02
C ALA A 65 -19.30 12.82 4.84
N CYS A 66 -20.27 11.93 4.91
CA CYS A 66 -21.33 11.79 3.92
C CYS A 66 -22.35 12.94 3.93
N ALA A 67 -22.52 13.62 5.07
CA ALA A 67 -23.39 14.77 5.25
C ALA A 67 -22.73 16.13 4.90
N PHE A 68 -21.44 16.17 4.52
CA PHE A 68 -20.69 17.41 4.17
C PHE A 68 -21.22 18.20 2.95
N GLY A 69 -22.42 17.92 2.44
CA GLY A 69 -23.14 18.87 1.57
C GLY A 69 -23.45 20.21 2.25
N ASP A 70 -23.49 20.24 3.60
CA ASP A 70 -24.01 21.37 4.39
C ASP A 70 -22.95 22.23 5.11
N PHE A 71 -21.65 21.94 4.96
CA PHE A 71 -20.57 22.72 5.59
C PHE A 71 -20.04 23.83 4.66
N PRO A 72 -19.76 25.06 5.15
CA PRO A 72 -19.24 26.15 4.34
C PRO A 72 -17.73 25.95 4.07
N ILE A 73 -17.41 24.98 3.23
CA ILE A 73 -16.06 24.72 2.73
C ILE A 73 -16.05 25.15 1.26
N GLY A 74 -14.95 25.77 0.81
CA GLY A 74 -14.83 26.39 -0.52
C GLY A 74 -15.31 25.50 -1.68
N GLU A 75 -15.78 26.14 -2.76
CA GLU A 75 -16.45 25.47 -3.90
C GLU A 75 -15.69 24.24 -4.45
N GLU A 76 -14.35 24.27 -4.45
CA GLU A 76 -13.50 23.17 -4.91
C GLU A 76 -13.73 21.84 -4.15
N ILE A 77 -14.07 21.91 -2.85
CA ILE A 77 -14.32 20.72 -2.02
C ILE A 77 -15.77 20.24 -2.18
N ARG A 78 -16.72 21.14 -2.46
CA ARG A 78 -18.12 20.78 -2.75
C ARG A 78 -18.26 20.03 -4.06
N GLU A 79 -17.53 20.42 -5.11
CA GLU A 79 -17.49 19.69 -6.38
C GLU A 79 -16.98 18.26 -6.23
N THR A 80 -16.16 18.03 -5.20
CA THR A 80 -15.59 16.73 -4.91
C THR A 80 -16.67 15.79 -4.34
N PHE A 81 -17.58 16.22 -3.46
CA PHE A 81 -18.56 15.35 -2.79
C PHE A 81 -20.01 15.60 -3.27
N GLN A 82 -20.34 15.10 -4.47
CA GLN A 82 -21.60 15.42 -5.16
C GLN A 82 -22.79 14.58 -4.68
N SER A 83 -22.57 13.43 -4.03
CA SER A 83 -23.63 12.63 -3.41
C SER A 83 -23.12 11.77 -2.25
N GLN A 84 -24.02 11.47 -1.30
CA GLN A 84 -23.77 10.61 -0.15
C GLN A 84 -23.11 9.28 -0.56
N SER A 85 -23.62 8.64 -1.61
CA SER A 85 -23.12 7.38 -2.14
C SER A 85 -21.72 7.50 -2.76
N GLN A 86 -21.40 8.62 -3.41
CA GLN A 86 -20.03 8.86 -3.91
C GLN A 86 -19.04 9.03 -2.76
N THR A 87 -19.43 9.76 -1.71
CA THR A 87 -18.62 9.92 -0.51
C THR A 87 -18.40 8.59 0.19
N ALA A 88 -19.45 7.78 0.36
CA ALA A 88 -19.38 6.44 0.93
C ALA A 88 -18.43 5.52 0.13
N LEU A 89 -18.47 5.58 -1.21
CA LEU A 89 -17.54 4.84 -2.07
C LEU A 89 -16.08 5.27 -1.88
N ARG A 90 -15.81 6.56 -1.70
CA ARG A 90 -14.46 7.05 -1.41
C ARG A 90 -13.97 6.65 -0.04
N ILE A 91 -14.83 6.70 0.98
CA ILE A 91 -14.51 6.17 2.30
C ILE A 91 -14.14 4.68 2.20
N ALA A 92 -14.95 3.90 1.49
CA ALA A 92 -14.70 2.48 1.26
C ALA A 92 -13.44 2.20 0.41
N SER A 93 -12.87 3.19 -0.29
CA SER A 93 -11.64 3.01 -1.06
C SER A 93 -10.36 3.24 -0.25
N VAL A 94 -10.43 3.90 0.92
CA VAL A 94 -9.26 4.26 1.74
C VAL A 94 -8.43 3.05 2.16
N CYS A 95 -9.07 2.03 2.75
CA CYS A 95 -8.40 0.78 3.11
C CYS A 95 -9.39 -0.37 3.28
N SER A 96 -8.89 -1.61 3.40
CA SER A 96 -9.73 -2.79 3.61
C SER A 96 -10.59 -2.73 4.88
N TYR A 97 -10.07 -2.15 5.97
CA TYR A 97 -10.82 -1.99 7.22
C TYR A 97 -11.99 -1.02 7.04
N TRP A 98 -11.75 0.16 6.45
CA TRP A 98 -12.82 1.14 6.17
C TRP A 98 -13.86 0.55 5.23
N ARG A 99 -13.43 -0.14 4.18
CA ARG A 99 -14.35 -0.87 3.28
C ARG A 99 -15.25 -1.83 4.04
N SER A 100 -14.67 -2.66 4.91
CA SER A 100 -15.43 -3.62 5.72
C SER A 100 -16.45 -2.92 6.60
N VAL A 101 -16.05 -1.85 7.30
CA VAL A 101 -16.93 -1.09 8.18
C VAL A 101 -18.05 -0.40 7.38
N SER A 102 -17.71 0.33 6.32
CA SER A 102 -18.67 1.00 5.44
C SER A 102 -19.71 0.05 4.86
N LEU A 103 -19.29 -1.12 4.37
CA LEU A 103 -20.22 -2.12 3.82
C LEU A 103 -21.11 -2.76 4.90
N SER A 104 -20.61 -2.88 6.13
CA SER A 104 -21.37 -3.39 7.28
C SER A 104 -22.30 -2.35 7.93
N PHE A 105 -22.28 -1.10 7.46
CA PHE A 105 -23.02 0.02 8.04
C PHE A 105 -24.05 0.58 7.06
N PRO A 106 -25.28 0.01 7.00
CA PRO A 106 -26.32 0.40 6.05
C PRO A 106 -26.67 1.89 5.98
N PRO A 107 -26.66 2.68 7.08
CA PRO A 107 -26.99 4.11 7.03
C PRO A 107 -26.10 4.94 6.11
N LEU A 108 -24.90 4.44 5.75
CA LEU A 108 -24.02 5.11 4.79
C LEU A 108 -24.55 5.07 3.35
N TRP A 109 -25.48 4.15 3.06
CA TRP A 109 -25.96 3.82 1.72
C TRP A 109 -27.47 4.02 1.56
N SER A 110 -28.17 4.38 2.65
CA SER A 110 -29.57 4.80 2.59
C SER A 110 -29.63 6.22 2.00
N VAL A 111 -29.96 6.28 0.72
CA VAL A 111 -30.23 7.50 -0.06
C VAL A 111 -31.62 8.03 0.26
#